data_AF-A0A7S2I2K6-F1
#
_entry.id   AF-A0A7S2I2K6-F1
#
_cell.length_a   1.000
_cell.length_b   1.000
_cell.length_c   1.000
_cell.angle_alpha   90.00
_cell.angle_beta   90.00
_cell.angle_gamma   90.00
#
_symmetry.space_group_name_H-M   'P 1'
#
loop_
_entity.id
_entity.type
_entity.pdbx_description
1 polymer ?
#
loop_
_entity_poly.entity_id
_entity_poly.type
_entity_poly.pdbx_seq_one_letter_code
_entity_poly.pdbx_strand_id
1 'polypeptide(L)'
;ETKGEIERDWDDFRAFGQTQSTIQKEVVHAYHDAFRKKEGVHFADRGGQLYLLDEKTHMISEGGWSLWLESLRRRKYGQHAAYKYTKAVLCRMQCFMSYACIFGLTGSLGQAAEKTYLKEYYDAVTFNAPFFLDTCRVEDRSRALPEIADIVIVIAEEGDEGGEKSRKGTKGNLGVVLEQDCLDGSCRVDLGDGKEVWFDRTAMAKLSSAKKLPVELAAGSPACNGWQEQEERVVEMAAEACAQVPVLVLAKNAEAVHRLAEQLRAKLGSPWDSGTDGVIELLHNPKRPQEFVSLVDRSTEPLVAGDRGDCQVYRVTVTTAEGGRGHDYRVV
;
A
#
# COMPACT_ATOMS: atom_id res chain seq x y z
N GLU A 1 3.58 -20.65 17.28
CA GLU A 1 3.28 -20.12 15.94
C GLU A 1 3.26 -21.26 14.92
N THR A 2 2.08 -21.82 14.67
CA THR A 2 1.86 -22.78 13.61
C THR A 2 1.76 -22.01 12.30
N LYS A 3 2.79 -22.10 11.46
CA LYS A 3 2.68 -21.70 10.05
C LYS A 3 1.43 -22.36 9.48
N GLY A 4 0.54 -21.55 8.89
CA GLY A 4 -0.60 -22.05 8.14
C GLY A 4 -0.10 -22.95 7.02
N GLU A 5 0.02 -24.24 7.30
CA GLU A 5 0.10 -25.25 6.27
C GLU A 5 -1.25 -25.19 5.56
N ILE A 6 -1.21 -24.73 4.31
CA ILE A 6 -2.32 -24.93 3.39
C ILE A 6 -2.49 -26.44 3.30
N GLU A 7 -3.44 -26.94 4.08
CA GLU A 7 -3.87 -28.33 4.07
C GLU A 7 -4.23 -28.65 2.61
N ARG A 8 -3.39 -29.46 1.98
CA ARG A 8 -3.46 -29.74 0.55
C ARG A 8 -4.86 -30.24 0.21
N ASP A 9 -5.48 -29.58 -0.77
CA ASP A 9 -6.49 -30.17 -1.67
C ASP A 9 -5.95 -31.48 -2.24
N TRP A 10 -6.12 -32.58 -1.51
CA TRP A 10 -5.98 -33.94 -2.04
C TRP A 10 -7.18 -34.31 -2.93
N ASP A 11 -8.21 -33.45 -3.00
CA ASP A 11 -9.45 -33.74 -3.70
C ASP A 11 -9.32 -33.73 -5.23
N ASP A 12 -8.34 -33.02 -5.82
CA ASP A 12 -8.07 -33.07 -7.27
C ASP A 12 -7.62 -34.46 -7.75
N PHE A 13 -7.01 -35.26 -6.86
CA PHE A 13 -6.59 -36.64 -7.16
C PHE A 13 -7.62 -37.70 -6.77
N ARG A 14 -8.70 -37.32 -6.07
CA ARG A 14 -9.79 -38.23 -5.68
C ARG A 14 -10.88 -38.32 -6.75
N ALA A 15 -10.75 -37.62 -7.88
CA ALA A 15 -11.53 -37.92 -9.08
C ALA A 15 -11.10 -39.29 -9.63
N PHE A 16 -11.62 -40.36 -9.02
CA PHE A 16 -11.35 -41.74 -9.38
C PHE A 16 -11.70 -41.97 -10.86
N GLY A 17 -10.73 -42.53 -11.61
CA GLY A 17 -10.92 -43.04 -12.96
C GLY A 17 -10.18 -42.26 -14.05
N GLN A 18 -10.63 -41.06 -14.41
CA GLN A 18 -10.15 -40.38 -15.62
C GLN A 18 -8.77 -39.73 -15.42
N THR A 19 -8.54 -39.03 -14.31
CA THR A 19 -7.27 -38.32 -14.04
C THR A 19 -6.10 -39.29 -13.90
N GLN A 20 -6.30 -40.41 -13.21
CA GLN A 20 -5.28 -41.46 -13.07
C GLN A 20 -4.91 -42.06 -14.44
N SER A 21 -5.89 -42.29 -15.33
CA SER A 21 -5.62 -42.80 -16.68
C SER A 21 -4.79 -41.83 -17.51
N THR A 22 -5.04 -40.53 -17.42
CA THR A 22 -4.29 -39.51 -18.15
C THR A 22 -2.85 -39.42 -17.67
N ILE A 23 -2.63 -39.34 -16.35
CA ILE A 23 -1.27 -39.30 -15.77
C ILE A 23 -0.49 -40.57 -16.15
N GLN A 24 -1.14 -41.75 -16.08
CA GLN A 24 -0.51 -43.00 -16.48
C GLN A 24 -0.10 -42.98 -17.96
N LYS A 25 -0.95 -42.46 -18.86
CA LYS A 25 -0.62 -42.31 -20.29
C LYS A 25 0.56 -41.36 -20.49
N GLU A 26 0.59 -40.22 -19.79
CA GLU A 26 1.70 -39.27 -19.85
C GLU A 26 3.02 -39.88 -19.37
N VAL A 27 3.00 -40.61 -18.25
CA VAL A 27 4.19 -41.29 -17.72
C VAL A 27 4.68 -42.35 -18.70
N VAL A 28 3.77 -43.13 -19.32
CA VAL A 28 4.14 -44.12 -20.35
C VAL A 28 4.73 -43.43 -21.57
N HIS A 29 4.13 -42.33 -22.04
CA HIS A 29 4.65 -41.56 -23.17
C HIS A 29 6.04 -40.99 -22.87
N ALA A 30 6.22 -40.35 -21.71
CA ALA A 30 7.50 -39.80 -21.26
C ALA A 30 8.57 -40.89 -21.10
N TYR A 31 8.17 -42.08 -20.64
CA TYR A 31 9.07 -43.23 -20.57
C TYR A 31 9.55 -43.64 -21.97
N HIS A 32 8.67 -43.72 -22.97
CA HIS A 32 9.06 -44.00 -24.36
C HIS A 32 9.93 -42.89 -24.96
N ASP A 33 9.60 -41.64 -24.70
CA ASP A 33 10.39 -40.50 -25.17
C ASP A 33 11.80 -40.50 -24.58
N ALA A 34 11.98 -40.95 -23.33
CA ALA A 34 13.30 -41.07 -22.72
C ALA A 34 14.26 -41.96 -23.54
N PHE A 35 13.76 -42.93 -24.31
CA PHE A 35 14.59 -43.76 -25.21
C PHE A 35 15.02 -43.03 -26.48
N ARG A 36 14.29 -41.99 -26.89
CA ARG A 36 14.59 -41.20 -28.09
C ARG A 36 15.58 -40.08 -27.81
N LYS A 37 15.72 -39.69 -26.54
CA LYS A 37 16.59 -38.59 -26.11
C LYS A 37 18.04 -39.05 -26.07
N LYS A 38 18.92 -38.19 -26.58
CA LYS A 38 20.36 -38.44 -26.75
C LYS A 38 21.17 -37.49 -25.88
N GLU A 39 22.18 -38.04 -25.21
CA GLU A 39 23.15 -37.27 -24.42
C GLU A 39 23.95 -36.32 -25.34
N GLY A 40 24.25 -35.11 -24.87
CA GLY A 40 24.89 -34.04 -25.63
C GLY A 40 23.95 -33.27 -26.57
N VAL A 41 22.73 -33.78 -26.82
CA VAL A 41 21.71 -33.09 -27.63
C VAL A 41 20.57 -32.60 -26.75
N HIS A 42 19.99 -33.50 -25.95
CA HIS A 42 18.79 -33.22 -25.16
C HIS A 42 19.07 -33.15 -23.66
N PHE A 43 20.08 -33.87 -23.20
CA PHE A 43 20.51 -33.87 -21.81
C PHE A 43 22.02 -34.02 -21.73
N ALA A 44 22.61 -33.62 -20.60
CA ALA A 44 24.00 -33.88 -20.26
C ALA A 44 24.05 -34.64 -18.93
N ASP A 45 24.97 -35.59 -18.83
CA ASP A 45 25.26 -36.30 -17.59
C ASP A 45 26.54 -35.76 -16.97
N ARG A 46 26.47 -35.26 -15.73
CA ARG A 46 27.63 -34.76 -15.00
C ARG A 46 27.66 -35.37 -13.61
N GLY A 47 28.54 -36.34 -13.41
CA GLY A 47 28.78 -36.93 -12.09
C GLY A 47 27.56 -37.65 -11.51
N GLY A 48 26.76 -38.32 -12.34
CA GLY A 48 25.57 -39.04 -11.88
C GLY A 48 24.30 -38.18 -11.82
N GLN A 49 24.37 -36.92 -12.27
CA GLN A 49 23.23 -36.03 -12.34
C GLN A 49 22.91 -35.68 -13.80
N LEU A 50 21.65 -35.90 -14.21
CA LEU A 50 21.17 -35.54 -15.53
C LEU A 50 20.60 -34.12 -15.56
N TYR A 51 21.09 -33.33 -16.50
CA TYR A 51 20.68 -31.95 -16.76
C TYR A 51 19.98 -31.85 -18.11
N LEU A 52 18.90 -31.07 -18.18
CA LEU A 52 18.25 -30.76 -19.45
C LEU A 52 19.11 -29.79 -20.27
N LEU A 53 19.26 -30.02 -21.57
CA LEU A 53 19.89 -29.08 -22.48
C LEU A 53 18.80 -28.30 -23.22
N ASP A 54 18.99 -26.99 -23.34
CA ASP A 54 18.15 -26.15 -24.17
C ASP A 54 18.35 -26.49 -25.66
N GLU A 55 17.25 -26.68 -26.40
CA GLU A 55 17.30 -27.19 -27.77
C GLU A 55 17.98 -26.23 -28.76
N LYS A 56 18.00 -24.92 -28.46
CA LYS A 56 18.57 -23.90 -29.35
C LYS A 56 20.03 -23.62 -29.04
N THR A 57 20.37 -23.55 -27.76
CA THR A 57 21.70 -23.13 -27.29
C THR A 57 22.60 -24.30 -26.91
N HIS A 58 22.04 -25.51 -26.75
CA HIS A 58 22.73 -26.68 -26.21
C HIS A 58 23.41 -26.44 -24.85
N MET A 59 23.00 -25.40 -24.12
CA MET A 59 23.47 -25.11 -22.77
C MET A 59 22.58 -25.79 -21.73
N ILE A 60 23.13 -25.98 -20.54
CA ILE A 60 22.39 -26.54 -19.41
C ILE A 60 21.28 -25.56 -19.01
N SER A 61 20.04 -26.04 -19.01
CA SER A 61 18.90 -25.34 -18.43
C SER A 61 18.87 -25.63 -16.93
N GLU A 62 19.42 -24.71 -16.13
CA GLU A 62 19.37 -24.82 -14.67
C GLU A 62 17.92 -24.81 -14.17
N GLY A 63 17.53 -25.85 -13.43
CA GLY A 63 16.15 -26.05 -12.99
C GLY A 63 15.20 -26.59 -14.07
N GLY A 64 15.69 -26.85 -15.28
CA GLY A 64 14.93 -27.49 -16.35
C GLY A 64 14.39 -28.85 -15.88
N TRP A 65 13.09 -29.05 -16.08
CA TRP A 65 12.39 -30.28 -15.68
C TRP A 65 11.62 -30.85 -16.86
N SER A 66 11.69 -32.16 -17.03
CA SER A 66 10.84 -32.90 -17.94
C SER A 66 10.59 -34.31 -17.41
N LEU A 67 9.40 -34.82 -17.63
CA LEU A 67 9.01 -36.16 -17.14
C LEU A 67 9.86 -37.27 -17.76
N TRP A 68 10.32 -37.10 -19.00
CA TRP A 68 11.21 -38.06 -19.65
C TRP A 68 12.60 -38.07 -19.01
N LEU A 69 13.10 -36.92 -18.51
CA LEU A 69 14.39 -36.84 -17.83
C LEU A 69 14.33 -37.54 -16.48
N GLU A 70 13.21 -37.41 -15.74
CA GLU A 70 12.98 -38.17 -14.50
C GLU A 70 12.90 -39.68 -14.75
N SER A 71 12.23 -40.08 -15.84
CA SER A 71 12.19 -41.48 -16.27
C SER A 71 13.61 -42.01 -16.59
N LEU A 72 14.44 -41.18 -17.21
CA LEU A 72 15.83 -41.51 -17.52
C LEU A 72 16.70 -41.60 -16.27
N ARG A 73 16.53 -40.71 -15.29
CA ARG A 73 17.22 -40.77 -13.98
C ARG A 73 16.88 -42.05 -13.22
N ARG A 74 15.59 -42.41 -13.16
CA ARG A 74 15.15 -43.67 -12.53
C ARG A 74 15.79 -44.88 -13.20
N ARG A 75 15.87 -44.88 -14.53
CA ARG A 75 16.46 -46.01 -15.27
C ARG A 75 17.98 -46.08 -15.13
N LYS A 76 18.69 -44.94 -15.24
CA LYS A 76 20.16 -44.90 -15.23
C LYS A 76 20.73 -45.07 -13.82
N TYR A 77 20.04 -44.54 -12.81
CA TYR A 77 20.56 -44.43 -11.44
C TYR A 77 19.67 -45.06 -10.36
N GLY A 78 18.52 -45.63 -10.72
CA GLY A 78 17.59 -46.18 -9.73
C GLY A 78 16.91 -45.12 -8.85
N GLN A 79 17.02 -43.84 -9.20
CA GLN A 79 16.44 -42.73 -8.44
C GLN A 79 14.90 -42.71 -8.53
N HIS A 80 14.24 -42.18 -7.50
CA HIS A 80 12.79 -41.97 -7.56
C HIS A 80 12.42 -40.89 -8.58
N ALA A 81 11.45 -41.18 -9.45
CA ALA A 81 10.91 -40.20 -10.39
C ALA A 81 9.87 -39.34 -9.68
N ALA A 82 10.07 -38.02 -9.70
CA ALA A 82 9.08 -37.06 -9.21
C ALA A 82 8.19 -36.58 -10.36
N TYR A 83 6.87 -36.73 -10.21
CA TYR A 83 5.91 -36.12 -11.13
C TYR A 83 5.59 -34.69 -10.65
N LYS A 84 5.88 -33.70 -11.49
CA LYS A 84 5.54 -32.29 -11.23
C LYS A 84 4.45 -31.88 -12.19
N TYR A 85 3.47 -31.15 -11.68
CA TYR A 85 2.42 -30.53 -12.47
C TYR A 85 2.15 -29.13 -11.93
N THR A 86 1.71 -28.24 -12.81
CA THR A 86 1.35 -26.87 -12.44
C THR A 86 -0.15 -26.82 -12.18
N LYS A 87 -0.56 -26.73 -10.91
CA LYS A 87 -1.99 -26.68 -10.52
C LYS A 87 -2.66 -25.40 -11.03
N ALA A 88 -1.99 -24.27 -10.90
CA ALA A 88 -2.49 -23.00 -11.39
C ALA A 88 -1.33 -22.11 -11.85
N VAL A 89 -1.54 -21.40 -12.95
CA VAL A 89 -0.71 -20.26 -13.36
C VAL A 89 -1.60 -19.04 -13.22
N LEU A 90 -1.28 -18.18 -12.27
CA LEU A 90 -1.98 -16.92 -12.09
C LEU A 90 -1.12 -15.79 -12.62
N CYS A 91 -1.68 -15.01 -13.54
CA CYS A 91 -1.06 -13.76 -13.95
C CYS A 91 -1.27 -12.72 -12.84
N ARG A 92 -0.19 -12.07 -12.40
CA ARG A 92 -0.26 -11.02 -11.37
C ARG A 92 -1.29 -9.93 -11.71
N MET A 93 -1.36 -9.55 -12.98
CA MET A 93 -2.33 -8.57 -13.47
C MET A 93 -3.77 -9.06 -13.25
N GLN A 94 -4.08 -10.30 -13.63
CA GLN A 94 -5.41 -10.89 -13.40
C GLN A 94 -5.76 -10.99 -11.92
N CYS A 95 -4.79 -11.33 -11.06
CA CYS A 95 -5.01 -11.32 -9.61
C CYS A 95 -5.41 -9.94 -9.13
N PHE A 96 -4.72 -8.89 -9.57
CA PHE A 96 -5.02 -7.53 -9.14
C PHE A 96 -6.36 -7.03 -9.69
N MET A 97 -6.70 -7.35 -10.94
CA MET A 97 -8.01 -6.98 -11.51
C MET A 97 -9.20 -7.63 -10.80
N SER A 98 -8.98 -8.64 -9.95
CA SER A 98 -10.06 -9.25 -9.14
C SER A 98 -10.44 -8.43 -7.91
N TYR A 99 -9.61 -7.46 -7.49
CA TYR A 99 -9.93 -6.59 -6.35
C TYR A 99 -10.90 -5.48 -6.77
N ALA A 100 -11.83 -5.14 -5.88
CA ALA A 100 -12.77 -4.04 -6.12
C ALA A 100 -12.10 -2.66 -6.18
N CYS A 101 -10.96 -2.51 -5.53
CA CYS A 101 -10.15 -1.29 -5.53
C CYS A 101 -8.68 -1.66 -5.29
N ILE A 102 -7.77 -0.99 -6.00
CA ILE A 102 -6.32 -1.14 -5.84
C ILE A 102 -5.75 0.24 -5.62
N PHE A 103 -4.90 0.39 -4.59
CA PHE A 103 -4.05 1.57 -4.43
C PHE A 103 -2.62 1.12 -4.14
N GLY A 104 -1.65 1.92 -4.58
CA GLY A 104 -0.24 1.64 -4.40
C GLY A 104 0.52 2.90 -3.97
N LEU A 105 1.42 2.75 -3.00
CA LEU A 105 2.32 3.81 -2.56
C LEU A 105 3.73 3.46 -3.01
N THR A 106 4.40 4.39 -3.68
CA THR A 106 5.78 4.22 -4.13
C THR A 106 6.54 5.53 -3.98
N GLY A 107 7.82 5.43 -3.58
CA GLY A 107 8.73 6.58 -3.56
C GLY A 107 9.10 7.07 -4.96
N SER A 108 8.87 6.25 -6.00
CA SER A 108 9.03 6.63 -7.40
C SER A 108 7.94 6.01 -8.26
N LEU A 109 7.16 6.82 -8.96
CA LEU A 109 6.17 6.35 -9.94
C LEU A 109 6.78 5.81 -11.24
N GLY A 110 8.11 5.71 -11.29
CA GLY A 110 8.82 5.23 -12.45
C GLY A 110 8.91 6.24 -13.60
N GLN A 111 9.41 5.76 -14.74
CA GLN A 111 9.47 6.47 -16.01
C GLN A 111 8.08 6.57 -16.67
N ALA A 112 7.98 7.36 -17.74
CA ALA A 112 6.72 7.53 -18.49
C ALA A 112 6.13 6.18 -18.95
N ALA A 113 6.97 5.22 -19.35
CA ALA A 113 6.52 3.89 -19.77
C ALA A 113 5.80 3.13 -18.64
N GLU A 114 6.29 3.23 -17.39
CA GLU A 114 5.68 2.57 -16.24
C GLU A 114 4.34 3.23 -15.88
N LYS A 115 4.26 4.56 -15.97
CA LYS A 115 3.00 5.30 -15.79
C LYS A 115 1.97 4.95 -16.85
N THR A 116 2.37 4.86 -18.12
CA THR A 116 1.50 4.42 -19.22
C THR A 116 1.01 3.00 -18.98
N TYR A 117 1.88 2.09 -18.55
CA TYR A 117 1.51 0.72 -18.21
C TYR A 117 0.49 0.67 -17.05
N LEU A 118 0.70 1.44 -15.98
CA LEU A 118 -0.25 1.50 -14.87
C LEU A 118 -1.62 2.04 -15.29
N LYS A 119 -1.63 3.08 -16.13
CA LYS A 119 -2.87 3.65 -16.68
C LYS A 119 -3.59 2.66 -17.60
N GLU A 120 -2.87 2.02 -18.52
CA GLU A 120 -3.47 1.15 -19.55
C GLU A 120 -3.98 -0.18 -18.96
N TYR A 121 -3.23 -0.79 -18.05
CA TYR A 121 -3.53 -2.15 -17.56
C TYR A 121 -4.27 -2.20 -16.23
N TYR A 122 -4.20 -1.14 -15.42
CA TYR A 122 -4.85 -1.08 -14.10
C TYR A 122 -5.84 0.08 -13.95
N ASP A 123 -6.04 0.90 -15.00
CA ASP A 123 -6.79 2.16 -14.92
C ASP A 123 -6.34 3.04 -13.75
N ALA A 124 -5.05 2.96 -13.41
CA ALA A 124 -4.52 3.62 -12.23
C ALA A 124 -4.26 5.10 -12.52
N VAL A 125 -4.79 5.97 -11.67
CA VAL A 125 -4.47 7.40 -11.67
C VAL A 125 -3.25 7.63 -10.79
N THR A 126 -2.19 8.20 -11.36
CA THR A 126 -0.97 8.51 -10.61
C THR A 126 -1.07 9.88 -9.95
N PHE A 127 -0.77 9.94 -8.66
CA PHE A 127 -0.69 11.19 -7.90
C PHE A 127 0.73 11.39 -7.34
N ASN A 128 1.36 12.51 -7.69
CA ASN A 128 2.64 12.90 -7.09
C ASN A 128 2.37 13.57 -5.74
N ALA A 129 2.51 12.82 -4.65
CA ALA A 129 2.47 13.41 -3.33
C ALA A 129 3.69 14.34 -3.16
N PRO A 130 3.48 15.64 -2.84
CA PRO A 130 4.60 16.55 -2.58
C PRO A 130 5.39 16.07 -1.36
N PHE A 131 6.69 16.38 -1.32
CA PHE A 131 7.49 16.06 -0.16
C PHE A 131 6.94 16.77 1.07
N PHE A 132 6.85 16.05 2.18
CA PHE A 132 6.32 16.60 3.45
C PHE A 132 7.01 17.90 3.87
N LEU A 133 8.32 18.03 3.65
CA LEU A 133 9.05 19.25 4.00
C LEU A 133 8.64 20.45 3.15
N ASP A 134 8.21 20.23 1.91
CA ASP A 134 7.74 21.30 1.02
C ASP A 134 6.34 21.77 1.42
N THR A 135 5.50 20.88 1.94
CA THR A 135 4.19 21.26 2.48
C THR A 135 4.29 21.97 3.83
N CYS A 136 5.34 21.71 4.62
CA CYS A 136 5.61 22.38 5.89
C CYS A 136 6.32 23.72 5.76
N ARG A 137 6.90 24.03 4.59
CA ARG A 137 7.45 25.37 4.30
C ARG A 137 6.28 26.30 3.99
N VAL A 138 5.64 26.78 5.06
CA VAL A 138 4.85 28.01 5.02
C VAL A 138 5.82 29.17 4.82
N GLU A 139 6.41 29.28 3.63
CA GLU A 139 7.01 30.55 3.25
C GLU A 139 5.86 31.55 3.15
N ASP A 140 5.98 32.67 3.89
CA ASP A 140 5.01 33.76 3.93
C ASP A 140 4.49 34.04 2.51
N ARG A 141 3.21 33.72 2.30
CA ARG A 141 2.48 33.85 1.02
C ARG A 141 2.23 35.32 0.62
N SER A 142 3.21 36.20 0.85
CA SER A 142 3.28 37.53 0.23
C SER A 142 3.92 37.49 -1.16
N ARG A 143 4.45 36.34 -1.62
CA ARG A 143 4.86 36.17 -3.02
C ARG A 143 3.75 35.50 -3.81
N ALA A 144 3.30 36.22 -4.83
CA ALA A 144 2.25 35.88 -5.77
C ALA A 144 2.20 34.38 -6.06
N LEU A 145 1.03 33.78 -5.85
CA LEU A 145 0.70 32.47 -6.39
C LEU A 145 1.08 32.45 -7.88
N PRO A 146 1.88 31.48 -8.36
CA PRO A 146 2.07 31.31 -9.79
C PRO A 146 0.69 31.12 -10.43
N GLU A 147 0.35 31.95 -11.40
CA GLU A 147 -0.97 31.97 -12.06
C GLU A 147 -1.33 30.66 -12.78
N ILE A 148 -0.42 29.69 -12.88
CA ILE A 148 -0.61 28.46 -13.63
C ILE A 148 0.21 27.35 -12.97
N ALA A 149 -0.44 26.43 -12.25
CA ALA A 149 0.15 25.13 -11.91
C ALA A 149 -0.94 24.09 -11.64
N ASP A 150 -1.03 23.15 -12.59
CA ASP A 150 -1.64 21.81 -12.55
C ASP A 150 -3.10 21.68 -12.07
N ILE A 151 -3.99 22.05 -12.99
CA ILE A 151 -5.38 21.59 -12.99
C ILE A 151 -5.40 20.13 -13.44
N VAL A 152 -5.95 19.23 -12.62
CA VAL A 152 -6.34 17.89 -13.04
C VAL A 152 -7.54 18.01 -13.97
N ILE A 153 -7.33 17.82 -15.27
CA ILE A 153 -8.40 17.66 -16.24
C ILE A 153 -8.74 16.18 -16.31
N VAL A 154 -9.91 15.80 -15.81
CA VAL A 154 -10.54 14.52 -16.16
C VAL A 154 -11.15 14.70 -17.54
N ILE A 155 -10.45 14.21 -18.57
CA ILE A 155 -10.99 14.17 -19.94
C ILE A 155 -11.91 12.96 -20.01
N ALA A 156 -13.22 13.20 -20.11
CA ALA A 156 -14.12 12.27 -20.77
C ALA A 156 -14.10 12.63 -22.26
N GLU A 157 -13.65 11.70 -23.10
CA GLU A 157 -13.78 11.86 -24.55
C GLU A 157 -15.20 11.47 -24.96
N GLU A 158 -15.87 12.34 -25.72
CA GLU A 158 -16.62 11.92 -26.89
C GLU A 158 -16.80 13.11 -27.86
N GLY A 159 -16.32 12.92 -29.09
CA GLY A 159 -16.95 13.44 -30.32
C GLY A 159 -16.59 14.85 -30.80
N ASP A 160 -16.05 14.91 -32.02
CA ASP A 160 -15.78 16.07 -32.89
C ASP A 160 -16.87 17.15 -32.93
N GLU A 161 -16.47 18.44 -32.89
CA GLU A 161 -16.41 19.31 -34.07
C GLU A 161 -15.78 20.68 -33.73
N GLY A 162 -14.92 21.17 -34.63
CA GLY A 162 -13.99 22.26 -34.40
C GLY A 162 -14.60 23.64 -34.12
N GLY A 163 -13.95 24.36 -33.20
CA GLY A 163 -14.14 25.79 -33.00
C GLY A 163 -13.25 26.32 -31.87
N GLU A 164 -12.27 27.14 -32.22
CA GLU A 164 -11.42 27.84 -31.26
C GLU A 164 -12.28 28.78 -30.40
N LYS A 165 -12.48 28.45 -29.12
CA LYS A 165 -13.12 29.33 -28.13
C LYS A 165 -12.24 29.46 -26.91
N SER A 166 -11.62 30.63 -26.76
CA SER A 166 -11.03 31.09 -25.50
C SER A 166 -12.14 31.22 -24.46
N ARG A 167 -12.01 30.49 -23.33
CA ARG A 167 -12.94 30.58 -22.21
C ARG A 167 -12.19 30.97 -20.94
N LYS A 168 -12.59 32.11 -20.35
CA LYS A 168 -12.19 32.54 -19.00
C LYS A 168 -12.72 31.53 -17.98
N GLY A 169 -11.82 30.86 -17.27
CA GLY A 169 -12.17 29.89 -16.24
C GLY A 169 -12.76 30.53 -14.97
N THR A 170 -13.69 29.82 -14.33
CA THR A 170 -14.22 30.11 -13.00
C THR A 170 -13.44 29.35 -11.93
N LYS A 171 -13.06 30.04 -10.85
CA LYS A 171 -12.45 29.46 -9.65
C LYS A 171 -13.40 28.42 -9.04
N GLY A 172 -12.92 27.20 -8.82
CA GLY A 172 -13.76 26.09 -8.32
C GLY A 172 -14.12 26.24 -6.84
N ASN A 173 -15.42 26.22 -6.55
CA ASN A 173 -15.96 25.90 -5.22
C ASN A 173 -16.66 24.54 -5.31
N LEU A 174 -16.58 23.74 -4.24
CA LEU A 174 -17.37 22.51 -4.09
C LEU A 174 -18.86 22.88 -4.09
N GLY A 175 -19.62 22.37 -5.06
CA GLY A 175 -21.06 22.55 -5.11
C GLY A 175 -21.81 21.61 -4.17
N VAL A 176 -22.99 22.04 -3.73
CA VAL A 176 -23.93 21.25 -2.93
C VAL A 176 -24.92 20.60 -3.89
N VAL A 177 -25.02 19.27 -3.85
CA VAL A 177 -26.05 18.54 -4.59
C VAL A 177 -27.39 18.77 -3.91
N LEU A 178 -28.31 19.43 -4.60
CA LEU A 178 -29.68 19.62 -4.15
C LEU A 178 -30.54 18.57 -4.84
N GLU A 179 -30.81 17.47 -4.14
CA GLU A 179 -31.78 16.48 -4.61
C GLU A 179 -33.18 17.08 -4.55
N GLN A 180 -33.63 17.56 -5.71
CA GLN A 180 -35.02 17.93 -5.91
C GLN A 180 -35.62 16.88 -6.84
N ASP A 181 -36.78 16.32 -6.47
CA ASP A 181 -37.41 15.25 -7.22
C ASP A 181 -37.89 15.75 -8.59
N CYS A 182 -37.00 15.61 -9.57
CA CYS A 182 -37.29 15.88 -10.98
C CYS A 182 -37.75 14.58 -11.64
N LEU A 183 -38.90 14.65 -12.33
CA LEU A 183 -39.53 13.49 -13.00
C LEU A 183 -38.69 12.91 -14.16
N ASP A 184 -37.66 13.62 -14.60
CA ASP A 184 -36.80 13.26 -15.73
C ASP A 184 -35.50 12.52 -15.33
N GLY A 185 -35.29 12.27 -14.03
CA GLY A 185 -34.10 11.54 -13.57
C GLY A 185 -32.81 12.35 -13.69
N SER A 186 -32.88 13.68 -13.80
CA SER A 186 -31.71 14.55 -13.65
C SER A 186 -31.60 15.08 -12.21
N CYS A 187 -30.38 15.39 -11.78
CA CYS A 187 -30.10 15.98 -10.48
C CYS A 187 -29.37 17.31 -10.64
N ARG A 188 -29.76 18.28 -9.81
CA ARG A 188 -29.29 19.66 -9.88
C ARG A 188 -28.19 19.89 -8.84
N VAL A 189 -27.07 20.45 -9.27
CA VAL A 189 -25.96 20.80 -8.40
C VAL A 189 -25.77 22.31 -8.43
N ASP A 190 -25.93 22.94 -7.27
CA ASP A 190 -25.65 24.36 -7.09
C ASP A 190 -24.19 24.53 -6.69
N LEU A 191 -23.44 25.31 -7.46
CA LEU A 191 -22.01 25.54 -7.24
C LEU A 191 -21.73 26.67 -6.24
N GLY A 192 -22.78 27.30 -5.69
CA GLY A 192 -22.69 28.34 -4.67
C GLY A 192 -22.32 29.74 -5.20
N ASP A 193 -22.17 29.90 -6.51
CA ASP A 193 -21.94 31.19 -7.18
C ASP A 193 -23.15 31.69 -7.98
N GLY A 194 -24.33 31.10 -7.73
CA GLY A 194 -25.56 31.36 -8.48
C GLY A 194 -25.61 30.66 -9.85
N LYS A 195 -24.66 29.76 -10.14
CA LYS A 195 -24.70 28.88 -11.32
C LYS A 195 -25.11 27.47 -10.92
N GLU A 196 -25.92 26.87 -11.79
CA GLU A 196 -26.45 25.53 -11.61
C GLU A 196 -26.01 24.63 -12.76
N VAL A 197 -25.65 23.39 -12.45
CA VAL A 197 -25.30 22.35 -13.42
C VAL A 197 -26.18 21.12 -13.19
N TRP A 198 -26.68 20.55 -14.28
CA TRP A 198 -27.58 19.41 -14.27
C TRP A 198 -26.83 18.15 -14.69
N PHE A 199 -27.00 17.08 -13.92
CA PHE A 199 -26.36 15.79 -14.18
C PHE A 199 -27.42 14.70 -14.35
N ASP A 200 -27.21 13.81 -15.30
CA ASP A 200 -28.02 12.60 -15.45
C ASP A 200 -27.72 11.63 -14.28
N ARG A 201 -28.76 11.18 -13.59
CA ARG A 201 -28.64 10.30 -12.40
C ARG A 201 -28.00 8.94 -12.74
N THR A 202 -28.05 8.51 -14.00
CA THR A 202 -27.37 7.28 -14.46
C THR A 202 -25.84 7.43 -14.52
N ALA A 203 -25.33 8.64 -14.76
CA ALA A 203 -23.90 8.94 -14.70
C ALA A 203 -23.40 8.99 -13.25
N MET A 204 -24.24 9.47 -12.32
CA MET A 204 -23.92 9.53 -10.88
C MET A 204 -23.96 8.17 -10.19
N ALA A 205 -24.82 7.25 -10.64
CA ALA A 205 -24.90 5.88 -10.10
C ALA A 205 -23.61 5.07 -10.27
N LYS A 206 -22.71 5.46 -11.19
CA LYS A 206 -21.39 4.85 -11.36
C LYS A 206 -20.33 5.39 -10.37
N LEU A 207 -20.63 6.47 -9.64
CA LEU A 207 -19.71 7.14 -8.72
C LEU A 207 -20.01 6.88 -7.23
N SER A 208 -21.18 6.31 -6.91
CA SER A 208 -21.61 6.13 -5.51
C SER A 208 -21.17 4.79 -4.91
N SER A 209 -19.88 4.68 -4.56
CA SER A 209 -19.47 3.79 -3.45
C SER A 209 -18.42 4.41 -2.51
N ALA A 210 -18.04 5.67 -2.71
CA ALA A 210 -17.21 6.38 -1.76
C ALA A 210 -18.01 6.74 -0.50
N LYS A 211 -17.75 6.02 0.60
CA LYS A 211 -18.16 6.42 1.95
C LYS A 211 -17.71 7.87 2.20
N LYS A 212 -18.64 8.71 2.65
CA LYS A 212 -18.38 10.08 3.11
C LYS A 212 -17.17 10.09 4.07
N LEU A 213 -16.16 10.90 3.77
CA LEU A 213 -15.16 11.32 4.75
C LEU A 213 -15.87 12.03 5.92
N PRO A 214 -15.40 11.88 7.17
CA PRO A 214 -15.99 12.58 8.31
C PRO A 214 -15.94 14.08 8.07
N VAL A 215 -17.12 14.70 7.95
CA VAL A 215 -17.32 16.14 7.72
C VAL A 215 -16.82 16.98 8.91
N GLU A 216 -16.57 16.34 10.06
CA GLU A 216 -16.28 17.01 11.33
C GLU A 216 -14.89 17.66 11.42
N LEU A 217 -13.92 17.29 10.58
CA LEU A 217 -12.57 17.90 10.64
C LEU A 217 -12.44 19.22 9.86
N ALA A 218 -13.33 19.49 8.91
CA ALA A 218 -13.21 20.67 8.03
C ALA A 218 -14.01 21.89 8.49
N ALA A 219 -14.97 21.72 9.40
CA ALA A 219 -15.91 22.76 9.80
C ALA A 219 -15.80 23.05 11.30
N GLY A 220 -14.88 23.92 11.71
CA GLY A 220 -15.03 24.64 12.98
C GLY A 220 -13.85 24.69 13.94
N SER A 221 -12.66 24.15 13.61
CA SER A 221 -11.50 24.44 14.45
C SER A 221 -11.01 25.87 14.21
N PRO A 222 -10.98 26.75 15.24
CA PRO A 222 -10.46 28.11 15.09
C PRO A 222 -9.00 28.02 14.65
N ALA A 223 -8.58 28.89 13.71
CA ALA A 223 -7.19 28.99 13.33
C ALA A 223 -6.37 29.41 14.57
N CYS A 224 -5.37 28.61 14.95
CA CYS A 224 -4.46 28.95 16.04
C CYS A 224 -3.66 30.21 15.66
N ASN A 225 -3.65 31.23 16.52
CA ASN A 225 -2.98 32.52 16.31
C ASN A 225 -1.51 32.49 16.73
N GLY A 226 -0.79 31.42 16.38
CA GLY A 226 0.64 31.28 16.64
C GLY A 226 1.07 29.87 17.03
N TRP A 227 2.39 29.68 17.10
CA TRP A 227 2.98 28.37 17.39
C TRP A 227 2.72 27.91 18.83
N GLN A 228 2.57 28.82 19.79
CA GLN A 228 2.29 28.48 21.20
C GLN A 228 0.89 27.89 21.37
N GLU A 229 -0.13 28.54 20.81
CA GLU A 229 -1.52 28.04 20.83
C GLU A 229 -1.62 26.70 20.07
N GLN A 230 -0.86 26.54 18.99
CA GLN A 230 -0.77 25.28 18.27
C GLN A 230 -0.12 24.17 19.13
N GLU A 231 1.00 24.45 19.80
CA GLU A 231 1.66 23.49 20.71
C GLU A 231 0.71 23.08 21.85
N GLU A 232 0.04 24.04 22.49
CA GLU A 232 -0.92 23.78 23.57
C GLU A 232 -2.08 22.89 23.08
N ARG A 233 -2.62 23.17 21.89
CA ARG A 233 -3.70 22.35 21.33
C ARG A 233 -3.25 20.93 20.98
N VAL A 234 -2.03 20.78 20.47
CA VAL A 234 -1.42 19.46 20.21
C VAL A 234 -1.25 18.68 21.52
N VAL A 235 -0.81 19.34 22.59
CA VAL A 235 -0.66 18.73 23.92
C VAL A 235 -2.01 18.24 24.45
N GLU A 236 -3.08 19.05 24.32
CA GLU A 236 -4.43 18.64 24.71
C GLU A 236 -4.91 17.40 23.94
N MET A 237 -4.84 17.44 22.61
CA MET A 237 -5.30 16.33 21.77
C MET A 237 -4.51 15.05 22.04
N ALA A 238 -3.19 15.16 22.22
CA ALA A 238 -2.33 14.02 22.49
C ALA A 238 -2.62 13.41 23.88
N ALA A 239 -2.88 14.24 24.89
CA ALA A 239 -3.23 13.78 26.24
C ALA A 239 -4.61 13.08 26.28
N GLU A 240 -5.57 13.52 25.47
CA GLU A 240 -6.88 12.86 25.35
C GLU A 240 -6.77 11.54 24.58
N ALA A 241 -6.01 11.52 23.48
CA ALA A 241 -5.89 10.36 22.60
C ALA A 241 -5.06 9.21 23.21
N CYS A 242 -4.08 9.52 24.08
CA CYS A 242 -3.18 8.50 24.65
C CYS A 242 -3.88 7.49 25.59
N ALA A 243 -5.12 7.77 26.00
CA ALA A 243 -5.96 6.82 26.73
C ALA A 243 -6.54 5.71 25.83
N GLN A 244 -6.53 5.90 24.51
CA GLN A 244 -7.19 5.00 23.56
C GLN A 244 -6.20 4.37 22.57
N VAL A 245 -5.18 5.13 22.15
CA VAL A 245 -4.24 4.71 21.10
C VAL A 245 -2.83 5.24 21.38
N PRO A 246 -1.78 4.59 20.84
CA PRO A 246 -0.44 5.18 20.77
C PRO A 246 -0.48 6.51 20.01
N VAL A 247 0.21 7.52 20.53
CA VAL A 247 0.24 8.86 19.93
C VAL A 247 1.66 9.21 19.48
N LEU A 248 1.80 9.67 18.24
CA LEU A 248 3.04 10.19 17.68
C LEU A 248 2.87 11.68 17.37
N VAL A 249 3.73 12.51 17.97
CA VAL A 249 3.77 13.96 17.76
C VAL A 249 5.03 14.31 16.98
N LEU A 250 4.86 14.90 15.79
CA LEU A 250 5.96 15.36 14.94
C LEU A 250 6.23 16.85 15.19
N ALA A 251 7.42 17.17 15.66
CA ALA A 251 7.88 18.52 15.90
C ALA A 251 8.89 18.97 14.83
N LYS A 252 8.97 20.29 14.62
CA LYS A 252 9.83 20.89 13.58
C LYS A 252 11.33 20.68 13.83
N ASN A 253 11.75 20.75 15.09
CA ASN A 253 13.16 20.66 15.50
C ASN A 253 13.29 20.07 16.91
N ALA A 254 14.52 19.79 17.34
CA ALA A 254 14.79 19.18 18.64
C ALA A 254 14.33 20.04 19.83
N GLU A 255 14.43 21.36 19.73
CA GLU A 255 13.95 22.27 20.78
C GLU A 255 12.43 22.17 20.97
N ALA A 256 11.68 22.07 19.87
CA ALA A 256 10.24 21.86 19.91
C ALA A 256 9.87 20.48 20.47
N VAL A 257 10.67 19.44 20.19
CA VAL A 257 10.52 18.11 20.82
C VAL A 257 10.61 18.24 22.34
N HIS A 258 11.66 18.88 22.87
CA HIS A 258 11.84 19.06 24.32
C HIS A 258 10.67 19.83 24.93
N ARG A 259 10.27 20.98 24.35
CA ARG A 259 9.16 21.79 24.89
C ARG A 259 7.83 21.03 24.91
N LEU A 260 7.47 20.38 23.81
CA LEU A 260 6.23 19.60 23.74
C LEU A 260 6.26 18.42 24.71
N ALA A 261 7.40 17.76 24.86
CA ALA A 261 7.56 16.66 25.81
C ALA A 261 7.42 17.14 27.26
N GLU A 262 8.01 18.28 27.64
CA GLU A 262 7.83 18.90 28.96
C GLU A 262 6.37 19.28 29.22
N GLN A 263 5.69 19.91 28.25
CA GLN A 263 4.27 20.26 28.37
C GLN A 263 3.38 19.02 28.51
N LEU A 264 3.65 17.96 27.75
CA LEU A 264 2.93 16.69 27.86
C LEU A 264 3.13 16.03 29.22
N ARG A 265 4.37 16.01 29.74
CA ARG A 265 4.65 15.48 31.08
C ARG A 265 3.89 16.27 32.16
N ALA A 266 3.92 17.59 32.07
CA ALA A 266 3.18 18.46 32.99
C ALA A 266 1.66 18.24 32.92
N LYS A 267 1.11 18.02 31.73
CA LYS A 267 -0.33 17.79 31.51
C LYS A 267 -0.79 16.40 31.97
N LEU A 268 0.01 15.37 31.72
CA LEU A 268 -0.31 13.98 32.08
C LEU A 268 -0.13 13.69 33.58
N GLY A 269 0.66 14.51 34.28
CA GLY A 269 0.75 14.55 35.74
C GLY A 269 1.67 13.48 36.37
N SER A 270 1.69 13.45 37.70
CA SER A 270 2.62 12.65 38.52
C SER A 270 2.55 11.11 38.41
N PRO A 271 1.50 10.44 37.88
CA PRO A 271 1.57 9.01 37.58
C PRO A 271 2.72 8.65 36.61
N TRP A 272 3.23 9.66 35.92
CA TRP A 272 4.30 9.57 34.93
C TRP A 272 5.65 10.09 35.43
N ASP A 273 5.72 10.66 36.64
CA ASP A 273 6.95 11.22 37.21
C ASP A 273 7.86 10.16 37.84
N SER A 274 7.35 8.97 38.16
CA SER A 274 8.11 7.94 38.88
C SER A 274 9.02 7.07 38.00
N GLY A 275 9.52 7.61 36.87
CA GLY A 275 10.37 6.89 35.92
C GLY A 275 9.61 6.03 34.91
N THR A 276 8.29 6.19 34.83
CA THR A 276 7.45 5.59 33.79
C THR A 276 7.56 6.44 32.52
N ASP A 277 8.23 5.90 31.51
CA ASP A 277 8.40 6.46 30.15
C ASP A 277 7.05 6.70 29.43
N GLY A 278 6.24 7.63 29.91
CA GLY A 278 4.97 7.99 29.28
C GLY A 278 5.10 8.87 28.09
N VAL A 279 6.08 9.77 28.16
CA VAL A 279 6.42 10.68 27.09
C VAL A 279 7.83 10.33 26.64
N ILE A 280 7.93 9.66 25.49
CA ILE A 280 9.20 9.28 24.89
C ILE A 280 9.65 10.40 23.96
N GLU A 281 10.86 10.89 24.20
CA GLU A 281 11.54 11.80 23.28
C GLU A 281 12.42 10.98 22.35
N LEU A 282 12.05 10.99 21.07
CA LEU A 282 12.77 10.25 20.05
C LEU A 282 13.51 11.25 19.16
N LEU A 283 14.78 11.49 19.48
CA LEU A 283 15.68 12.27 18.63
C LEU A 283 16.60 11.31 17.89
N HIS A 284 16.72 11.49 16.57
CA HIS A 284 17.61 10.67 15.77
C HIS A 284 19.06 10.90 16.20
N ASN A 285 19.69 9.86 16.76
CA ASN A 285 21.10 9.87 17.11
C ASN A 285 21.87 8.91 16.18
N PRO A 286 22.52 9.41 15.11
CA PRO A 286 23.19 8.56 14.13
C PRO A 286 24.36 7.77 14.74
N LYS A 287 24.87 8.17 15.91
CA LYS A 287 25.95 7.47 16.60
C LYS A 287 25.48 6.23 17.36
N ARG A 288 24.18 6.08 17.62
CA ARG A 288 23.60 5.02 18.43
C ARG A 288 22.29 4.49 17.84
N PRO A 289 22.34 3.82 16.67
CA PRO A 289 21.14 3.32 16.00
C PRO A 289 20.35 2.29 16.84
N GLN A 290 21.02 1.54 17.71
CA GLN A 290 20.35 0.57 18.59
C GLN A 290 19.43 1.24 19.63
N GLU A 291 19.84 2.40 20.16
CA GLU A 291 18.99 3.16 21.09
C GLU A 291 17.72 3.62 20.38
N PHE A 292 17.85 4.10 19.14
CA PHE A 292 16.70 4.51 18.33
C PHE A 292 15.70 3.37 18.13
N VAL A 293 16.16 2.18 17.74
CA VAL A 293 15.28 1.01 17.59
C VAL A 293 14.61 0.65 18.92
N SER A 294 15.35 0.66 20.03
CA SER A 294 14.78 0.35 21.35
C SER A 294 13.71 1.36 21.79
N LEU A 295 13.86 2.64 21.42
CA LEU A 295 12.90 3.69 21.73
C LEU A 295 11.63 3.57 20.88
N VAL A 296 11.78 3.19 19.60
CA VAL A 296 10.65 2.90 18.69
C VAL A 296 9.87 1.67 19.14
N ASP A 297 10.55 0.62 19.60
CA ASP A 297 9.87 -0.58 20.10
C ASP A 297 9.07 -0.24 21.35
N ARG A 298 9.72 0.47 22.28
CA ARG A 298 9.10 0.90 23.53
C ARG A 298 7.93 1.87 23.34
N SER A 299 7.91 2.71 22.30
CA SER A 299 6.81 3.64 22.02
C SER A 299 5.52 2.94 21.58
N THR A 300 5.64 1.76 20.98
CA THR A 300 4.49 0.97 20.50
C THR A 300 3.95 -0.01 21.53
N GLU A 301 4.74 -0.35 22.55
CA GLU A 301 4.29 -1.23 23.63
C GLU A 301 3.28 -0.50 24.53
N PRO A 302 2.18 -1.17 24.95
CA PRO A 302 1.28 -0.61 25.93
C PRO A 302 1.98 -0.46 27.28
N LEU A 303 1.59 0.54 28.07
CA LEU A 303 2.06 0.61 29.44
C LEU A 303 1.32 -0.44 30.24
N VAL A 304 2.08 -1.38 30.81
CA VAL A 304 1.53 -2.33 31.77
C VAL A 304 1.09 -1.51 32.98
N ALA A 305 -0.22 -1.30 33.11
CA ALA A 305 -0.80 -0.66 34.27
C ALA A 305 -0.51 -1.56 35.49
N GLY A 306 0.39 -1.12 36.37
CA GLY A 306 0.69 -1.88 37.58
C GLY A 306 -0.55 -1.96 38.48
N ASP A 307 -0.99 -3.17 38.83
CA ASP A 307 -2.04 -3.60 39.78
C ASP A 307 -3.37 -2.79 39.92
N ARG A 308 -3.54 -1.69 39.19
CA ARG A 308 -4.74 -0.86 39.16
C ARG A 308 -5.43 -1.10 37.82
N GLY A 309 -6.54 -1.83 37.91
CA GLY A 309 -7.29 -2.43 36.81
C GLY A 309 -7.47 -1.63 35.52
N ASP A 310 -7.43 -2.40 34.44
CA ASP A 310 -8.11 -2.33 33.13
C ASP A 310 -8.05 -1.08 32.25
N CYS A 311 -7.46 0.04 32.68
CA CYS A 311 -7.22 1.15 31.76
C CYS A 311 -5.86 1.00 31.08
N GLN A 312 -5.85 0.41 29.88
CA GLN A 312 -4.68 0.40 29.00
C GLN A 312 -4.34 1.84 28.61
N VAL A 313 -3.21 2.34 29.09
CA VAL A 313 -2.70 3.66 28.71
C VAL A 313 -1.56 3.46 27.73
N TYR A 314 -1.49 4.31 26.71
CA TYR A 314 -0.44 4.29 25.72
C TYR A 314 0.54 5.43 25.92
N ARG A 315 1.76 5.24 25.43
CA ARG A 315 2.81 6.26 25.46
C ARG A 315 2.57 7.30 24.36
N VAL A 316 2.99 8.52 24.65
CA VAL A 316 3.09 9.60 23.67
C VAL A 316 4.55 9.71 23.24
N THR A 317 4.81 9.63 21.95
CA THR A 317 6.16 9.80 21.39
C THR A 317 6.25 11.14 20.72
N VAL A 318 7.24 11.95 21.10
CA VAL A 318 7.53 13.23 20.48
C VAL A 318 8.84 13.12 19.73
N THR A 319 8.82 13.43 18.43
CA THR A 319 9.98 13.24 17.54
C THR A 319 10.07 14.34 16.49
N THR A 320 11.24 14.49 15.88
CA THR A 320 11.35 15.20 14.60
C THR A 320 10.86 14.33 13.43
N ALA A 321 10.66 14.93 12.25
CA ALA A 321 10.30 14.21 11.03
C ALA A 321 11.26 13.05 10.68
N GLU A 322 12.54 13.19 11.02
CA GLU A 322 13.55 12.14 10.79
C GLU A 322 13.31 10.91 11.67
N GLY A 323 12.98 11.11 12.96
CA GLY A 323 12.66 10.00 13.86
C GLY A 323 11.28 9.38 13.59
N GLY A 324 10.33 10.15 13.05
CA GLY A 324 9.02 9.65 12.62
C GLY A 324 9.10 8.58 11.53
N ARG A 325 10.05 8.71 10.58
CA ARG A 325 10.27 7.70 9.51
C ARG A 325 10.60 6.31 10.04
N GLY A 326 11.12 6.20 11.26
CA GLY A 326 11.39 4.90 11.89
C GLY A 326 10.12 4.17 12.35
N HIS A 327 9.03 4.90 12.62
CA HIS A 327 7.75 4.32 13.07
C HIS A 327 6.95 3.72 11.91
N ASP A 328 7.05 4.28 10.70
CA ASP A 328 6.33 3.81 9.50
C ASP A 328 6.65 2.33 9.15
N TYR A 329 7.79 1.80 9.58
CA TYR A 329 8.19 0.41 9.31
C TYR A 329 7.57 -0.62 10.26
N ARG A 330 6.88 -0.20 11.34
CA ARG A 330 6.39 -1.11 12.38
C ARG A 330 4.89 -1.05 12.67
N VAL A 331 4.17 -0.08 12.11
CA VAL A 331 2.70 -0.11 12.11
C VAL A 331 2.25 -1.10 11.02
N VAL A 332 2.22 -2.40 11.37
CA VAL A 332 1.73 -3.51 10.55
C VAL A 332 0.52 -4.13 11.24
#